data_AF-A0A1V6LR55-F1
#
_entry.id   AF-A0A1V6LR55-F1
#
_cell.length_a   1.000
_cell.length_b   1.000
_cell.length_c   1.000
_cell.angle_alpha   90.00
_cell.angle_beta   90.00
_cell.angle_gamma   90.00
#
_symmetry.space_group_name_H-M   'P 1'
#
loop_
_entity.id
_entity.type
_entity.pdbx_description
1 polymer ?
#
loop_
_entity_poly.entity_id
_entity_poly.type
_entity_poly.pdbx_seq_one_letter_code
_entity_poly.pdbx_strand_id
1 'polypeptide(L)'
;MSIYLNGKIDFRRTVPLLINPAYFNNETGKVRKLSEFHEKDKITIDLKELSNHILKKYNSSIVNGDSINSFWLKNRIDEFFGMTKELNLEFLLNYSQNFIENLRYKVNRRTHRRGVSIGTEKSYKTIKRKIEDFESYTNQKLLLKDVDIVLANNSSDYLKEVQNLSENTIGKYIKLLKSICLDAQKMVMRWQIIFEM
;
A
#
# COMPACT_ATOMS: atom_id res chain seq x y z
N MET A 1 13.38 -9.33 17.30
CA MET A 1 14.75 -9.12 16.78
C MET A 1 15.03 -7.64 16.82
N SER A 2 16.00 -7.20 17.62
CA SER A 2 16.39 -5.78 17.73
C SER A 2 17.67 -5.61 16.92
N ILE A 3 17.65 -4.72 15.91
CA ILE A 3 18.82 -4.45 15.07
C ILE A 3 19.41 -3.11 15.54
N TYR A 4 20.62 -3.15 16.09
CA TYR A 4 21.32 -1.97 16.56
C TYR A 4 21.98 -1.26 15.38
N LEU A 5 21.45 -0.11 14.98
CA LEU A 5 21.99 0.71 13.90
C LEU A 5 22.51 2.02 14.50
N ASN A 6 23.84 2.09 14.63
CA ASN A 6 24.60 3.31 14.84
C ASN A 6 24.15 4.20 16.02
N GLY A 7 24.32 3.71 17.26
CA GLY A 7 24.43 4.50 18.50
C GLY A 7 23.28 5.44 18.92
N LYS A 8 22.27 5.68 18.09
CA LYS A 8 21.20 6.65 18.36
C LYS A 8 19.80 6.18 17.99
N ILE A 9 19.63 5.07 17.25
CA ILE A 9 18.29 4.69 16.78
C ILE A 9 18.06 3.17 16.87
N ASP A 10 17.20 2.75 17.79
CA ASP A 10 16.63 1.40 17.89
C ASP A 10 15.24 1.41 17.24
N PHE A 11 15.08 0.70 16.12
CA PHE A 11 13.79 0.51 15.47
C PHE A 11 13.31 -0.93 15.67
N ARG A 12 12.09 -1.09 16.18
CA ARG A 12 11.44 -2.39 16.34
C ARG A 12 10.21 -2.51 15.46
N ARG A 13 10.10 -3.66 14.78
CA ARG A 13 9.00 -3.99 13.88
C ARG A 13 8.61 -5.46 14.00
N THR A 14 7.32 -5.72 13.83
CA THR A 14 6.75 -7.06 13.80
C THR A 14 7.08 -7.74 12.49
N VAL A 15 7.49 -9.00 12.60
CA VAL A 15 7.79 -9.90 11.48
C VAL A 15 6.59 -10.85 11.32
N PRO A 16 6.21 -11.25 10.10
CA PRO A 16 5.09 -12.17 9.84
C PRO A 16 5.42 -13.63 10.18
N LEU A 17 6.23 -13.86 11.21
CA LEU A 17 6.57 -15.19 11.71
C LEU A 17 5.90 -15.38 13.07
N LEU A 18 5.14 -16.47 13.21
CA LEU A 18 4.51 -16.84 14.47
C LEU A 18 5.39 -17.89 15.16
N ILE A 19 5.88 -17.57 16.36
CA ILE A 19 6.73 -18.46 17.15
C ILE A 19 6.16 -18.53 18.56
N ASN A 20 6.00 -19.74 19.11
CA ASN A 20 5.64 -19.90 20.51
C ASN A 20 6.74 -19.25 21.39
N PRO A 21 6.40 -18.36 22.33
CA PRO A 21 7.39 -17.75 23.23
C PRO A 21 8.27 -18.76 23.98
N ALA A 22 7.76 -19.96 24.26
CA ALA A 22 8.52 -21.05 24.88
C ALA A 22 9.72 -21.51 24.03
N TYR A 23 9.66 -21.30 22.71
CA TYR A 23 10.66 -21.72 21.71
C TYR A 23 11.57 -20.57 21.26
N PHE A 24 11.43 -19.37 21.82
CA PHE A 24 12.26 -18.22 21.47
C PHE A 24 13.00 -17.69 22.70
N ASN A 25 14.25 -17.29 22.51
CA ASN A 25 15.04 -16.64 23.56
C ASN A 25 15.04 -15.12 23.32
N ASN A 26 14.34 -14.38 24.17
CA ASN A 26 14.17 -12.94 24.05
C ASN A 26 15.47 -12.15 24.26
N GLU A 27 16.39 -12.66 25.06
CA GLU A 27 17.68 -12.00 25.34
C GLU A 27 18.63 -12.13 24.16
N THR A 28 18.72 -13.33 23.58
CA THR A 28 19.65 -13.62 22.48
C THR A 28 19.04 -13.39 21.11
N GLY A 29 17.71 -13.26 21.01
CA GLY A 29 16.97 -13.15 19.75
C GLY A 29 17.01 -14.40 18.89
N LYS A 30 17.27 -15.58 19.47
CA LYS A 30 17.45 -16.85 18.77
C LYS A 30 16.36 -17.87 19.13
N VAL A 31 16.08 -18.77 18.19
CA VAL A 31 15.22 -19.94 18.41
C VAL A 31 15.90 -20.93 19.35
N ARG A 32 15.16 -21.48 20.31
CA ARG A 32 15.63 -22.51 21.24
C ARG A 32 15.69 -23.87 20.53
N LYS A 33 16.75 -24.63 20.79
CA LYS A 33 16.97 -25.97 20.22
C LYS A 33 16.22 -27.03 21.02
N LEU A 34 14.89 -27.00 20.98
CA LEU A 34 14.04 -28.01 21.61
C LEU A 34 13.74 -29.14 20.60
N SER A 35 13.60 -30.38 21.08
CA SER A 35 13.25 -31.53 20.24
C SER A 35 11.82 -31.43 19.72
N GLU A 36 10.92 -30.89 20.53
CA GLU A 36 9.49 -30.70 20.25
C GLU A 36 9.20 -29.66 19.15
N PHE A 37 10.16 -28.77 18.88
CA PHE A 37 9.99 -27.73 17.86
C PHE A 37 10.55 -28.20 16.51
N HIS A 38 9.71 -28.84 15.71
CA HIS A 38 10.11 -29.40 14.40
C HIS A 38 10.49 -28.33 13.36
N GLU A 39 9.89 -27.14 13.40
CA GLU A 39 10.17 -26.05 12.44
C GLU A 39 11.36 -25.16 12.84
N LYS A 40 12.11 -25.53 13.89
CA LYS A 40 13.19 -24.70 14.46
C LYS A 40 14.25 -24.31 13.44
N ASP A 41 14.63 -25.22 12.56
CA ASP A 41 15.72 -25.02 11.61
C ASP A 41 15.28 -24.06 10.51
N LYS A 42 14.06 -24.24 9.98
CA LYS A 42 13.45 -23.35 8.99
C LYS A 42 13.35 -21.92 9.52
N ILE A 43 12.76 -21.73 10.69
CA ILE A 43 12.60 -20.39 11.28
C ILE A 43 13.95 -19.77 11.62
N THR A 44 14.95 -20.57 12.02
CA THR A 44 16.31 -20.07 12.24
C THR A 44 16.96 -19.59 10.95
N ILE A 45 16.77 -20.31 9.84
CA ILE A 45 17.23 -19.93 8.51
C ILE A 45 16.55 -18.64 8.07
N ASP A 46 15.21 -18.58 8.13
CA ASP A 46 14.41 -17.41 7.73
C ASP A 46 14.84 -16.14 8.49
N LEU A 47 15.04 -16.24 9.81
CA LEU A 47 15.50 -15.10 10.62
C LEU A 47 16.92 -14.65 10.26
N LYS A 48 17.82 -15.60 9.93
CA LYS A 48 19.19 -15.29 9.50
C LYS A 48 19.20 -14.61 8.13
N GLU A 49 18.41 -15.11 7.20
CA GLU A 49 18.27 -14.52 5.86
C GLU A 49 17.64 -13.13 5.92
N LEU A 50 16.59 -12.94 6.73
CA LEU A 50 15.99 -11.63 6.96
C LEU A 50 17.01 -10.63 7.50
N SER A 51 17.82 -11.03 8.49
CA SER A 51 18.87 -10.17 9.04
C SER A 51 19.89 -9.76 7.98
N ASN A 52 20.34 -10.72 7.17
CA ASN A 52 21.29 -10.46 6.10
C ASN A 52 20.70 -9.53 5.03
N HIS A 53 19.42 -9.73 4.68
CA HIS A 53 18.71 -8.87 3.73
C HIS A 53 18.63 -7.43 4.23
N ILE A 54 18.22 -7.22 5.48
CA ILE A 54 18.11 -5.87 6.08
C ILE A 54 19.49 -5.20 6.12
N LEU A 55 20.55 -5.91 6.50
CA LEU A 55 21.92 -5.36 6.53
C LEU A 55 22.40 -4.94 5.14
N LYS A 56 22.16 -5.77 4.12
CA LYS A 56 22.49 -5.42 2.72
C LYS A 56 21.76 -4.17 2.27
N LYS A 57 20.43 -4.13 2.45
CA LYS A 57 19.59 -2.98 2.07
C LYS A 57 19.97 -1.72 2.84
N TYR A 58 20.32 -1.83 4.11
CA TYR A 58 20.78 -0.72 4.93
C TYR A 58 22.03 -0.08 4.33
N ASN A 59 23.05 -0.89 4.02
CA ASN A 59 24.30 -0.39 3.43
C ASN A 59 24.05 0.31 2.10
N SER A 60 23.21 -0.26 1.23
CA SER A 60 22.81 0.39 -0.02
C SER A 60 22.06 1.70 0.19
N SER A 61 21.11 1.74 1.14
CA SER A 61 20.33 2.95 1.46
C SER A 61 21.20 4.08 2.03
N ILE A 62 22.23 3.76 2.81
CA ILE A 62 23.20 4.76 3.28
C ILE A 62 23.98 5.36 2.11
N VAL A 63 24.47 4.52 1.19
CA VAL A 63 25.21 4.99 -0.01
C VAL A 63 24.33 5.89 -0.89
N ASN A 64 23.04 5.57 -1.00
CA ASN A 64 22.08 6.31 -1.80
C ASN A 64 21.52 7.57 -1.11
N GLY A 65 21.82 7.80 0.17
CA GLY A 65 21.29 8.94 0.93
C GLY A 65 19.82 8.80 1.34
N ASP A 66 19.28 7.58 1.43
CA ASP A 66 17.90 7.33 1.83
C ASP A 66 17.67 7.68 3.31
N SER A 67 16.45 8.14 3.63
CA SER A 67 16.02 8.32 5.03
C SER A 67 15.73 6.97 5.70
N ILE A 68 16.60 6.57 6.63
CA ILE A 68 16.42 5.35 7.42
C ILE A 68 15.56 5.64 8.64
N ASN A 69 14.30 5.22 8.54
CA ASN A 69 13.32 5.38 9.61
C ASN A 69 12.52 4.09 9.84
N SER A 70 11.60 4.15 10.79
CA SER A 70 10.80 2.99 11.16
C SER A 70 9.87 2.48 10.05
N PHE A 71 9.52 3.33 9.07
CA PHE A 71 8.78 2.95 7.87
C PHE A 71 9.69 2.22 6.87
N TRP A 72 10.93 2.69 6.67
CA TRP A 72 11.94 2.00 5.87
C TRP A 72 12.14 0.56 6.36
N LEU A 73 12.31 0.36 7.68
CA LEU A 73 12.51 -1.00 8.23
C LEU A 73 11.30 -1.90 7.98
N LYS A 74 10.08 -1.37 8.11
CA LYS A 74 8.86 -2.12 7.82
C LYS A 74 8.80 -2.54 6.35
N ASN A 75 9.11 -1.63 5.43
CA ASN A 75 9.11 -1.94 4.00
C ASN A 75 10.15 -3.00 3.64
N ARG A 76 11.34 -3.00 4.24
CA ARG A 76 12.35 -4.04 3.98
C ARG A 76 11.97 -5.40 4.55
N ILE A 77 11.31 -5.43 5.70
CA ILE A 77 10.71 -6.67 6.23
C ILE A 77 9.63 -7.15 5.27
N ASP A 78 8.72 -6.27 4.86
CA ASP A 78 7.63 -6.63 3.95
C ASP A 78 8.18 -7.10 2.59
N GLU A 79 9.23 -6.47 2.06
CA GLU A 79 9.93 -6.87 0.83
C GLU A 79 10.48 -8.28 0.93
N PHE A 80 11.17 -8.59 2.02
CA PHE A 80 11.75 -9.92 2.25
C PHE A 80 10.71 -11.04 2.25
N PHE A 81 9.54 -10.79 2.86
CA PHE A 81 8.46 -11.78 2.90
C PHE A 81 7.50 -11.70 1.70
N GLY A 82 7.80 -10.90 0.68
CA GLY A 82 6.91 -10.69 -0.47
C GLY A 82 5.58 -10.04 -0.08
N MET A 83 5.52 -9.43 1.10
CA MET A 83 4.38 -8.64 1.59
C MET A 83 4.50 -7.17 1.20
N THR A 84 5.56 -6.78 0.48
CA THR A 84 5.62 -5.48 -0.17
C THR A 84 4.36 -5.34 -1.01
N LYS A 85 3.45 -4.53 -0.50
CA LYS A 85 2.54 -3.78 -1.36
C LYS A 85 3.42 -2.78 -2.09
N GLU A 86 4.20 -3.25 -3.07
CA GLU A 86 4.27 -2.45 -4.29
C GLU A 86 2.81 -2.37 -4.73
N LEU A 87 2.13 -1.30 -4.28
CA LEU A 87 0.83 -0.95 -4.80
C LEU A 87 1.13 -0.72 -6.26
N ASN A 88 0.92 -1.73 -7.10
CA ASN A 88 1.01 -1.55 -8.52
C ASN A 88 -0.08 -0.51 -8.83
N LEU A 89 0.38 0.73 -9.02
CA LEU A 89 -0.46 1.90 -9.18
C LEU A 89 -1.15 1.89 -10.55
N GLU A 90 -0.83 0.93 -11.42
CA GLU A 90 -1.59 0.65 -12.64
C GLU A 90 -2.98 0.10 -12.31
N PHE A 91 -3.18 -0.58 -11.19
CA PHE A 91 -4.51 -1.04 -10.78
C PHE A 91 -5.34 0.10 -10.20
N LEU A 92 -6.57 0.25 -10.70
CA LEU A 92 -7.50 1.30 -10.32
C LEU A 92 -7.78 1.29 -8.81
N LEU A 93 -7.97 0.12 -8.20
CA LEU A 93 -8.26 0.00 -6.77
C LEU A 93 -7.08 0.45 -5.90
N ASN A 94 -5.86 0.05 -6.28
CA ASN A 94 -4.63 0.43 -5.59
C ASN A 94 -4.38 1.93 -5.72
N TYR A 95 -4.53 2.47 -6.93
CA TYR A 95 -4.40 3.90 -7.17
C TYR A 95 -5.45 4.71 -6.40
N SER A 96 -6.69 4.24 -6.34
CA SER A 96 -7.77 4.88 -5.57
C SER A 96 -7.42 4.99 -4.09
N GLN A 97 -6.79 3.95 -3.51
CA GLN A 97 -6.30 3.99 -2.14
C GLN A 97 -5.18 5.02 -1.97
N ASN A 98 -4.18 5.01 -2.85
CA ASN A 98 -3.09 6.00 -2.84
C ASN A 98 -3.61 7.44 -3.00
N PHE A 99 -4.59 7.65 -3.88
CA PHE A 99 -5.26 8.94 -4.07
C PHE A 99 -5.90 9.43 -2.78
N ILE A 100 -6.63 8.57 -2.06
CA ILE A 100 -7.28 8.90 -0.78
C ILE A 100 -6.24 9.30 0.28
N GLU A 101 -5.15 8.55 0.39
CA GLU A 101 -4.07 8.84 1.35
C GLU A 101 -3.40 10.19 1.08
N ASN A 102 -3.34 10.58 -0.20
CA ASN A 102 -2.77 11.85 -0.64
C ASN A 102 -3.74 13.04 -0.58
N LEU A 103 -5.03 12.83 -0.30
CA LEU A 103 -6.01 13.93 -0.20
C LEU A 103 -5.62 14.98 0.85
N ARG A 104 -4.93 14.58 1.93
CA ARG A 104 -4.45 15.49 2.98
C ARG A 104 -3.43 16.51 2.47
N TYR A 105 -2.71 16.18 1.39
CA TYR A 105 -1.71 17.05 0.78
C TYR A 105 -2.29 17.91 -0.34
N LYS A 106 -3.53 17.66 -0.75
CA LYS A 106 -4.20 18.40 -1.82
C LYS A 106 -4.39 19.86 -1.40
N VAL A 107 -3.87 20.79 -2.20
CA VAL A 107 -4.02 22.22 -1.97
C VAL A 107 -5.26 22.73 -2.71
N ASN A 108 -6.17 23.38 -1.99
CA ASN A 108 -7.27 24.09 -2.60
C ASN A 108 -6.75 25.41 -3.19
N ARG A 109 -6.78 25.55 -4.52
CA ARG A 109 -6.27 26.75 -5.22
C ARG A 109 -6.97 28.05 -4.84
N ARG A 110 -8.22 28.01 -4.41
CA ARG A 110 -8.99 29.21 -4.04
C ARG A 110 -8.73 29.65 -2.61
N THR A 111 -8.68 28.70 -1.68
CA THR A 111 -8.55 28.99 -0.24
C THR A 111 -7.13 28.83 0.29
N HIS A 112 -6.20 28.31 -0.52
CA HIS A 112 -4.82 27.95 -0.16
C HIS A 112 -4.71 26.96 1.02
N ARG A 113 -5.83 26.38 1.45
CA ARG A 113 -5.87 25.38 2.53
C ARG A 113 -5.46 24.01 1.99
N ARG A 114 -4.75 23.25 2.82
CA ARG A 114 -4.39 21.86 2.56
C ARG A 114 -5.48 20.92 3.06
N GLY A 115 -5.70 19.83 2.32
CA GLY A 115 -6.67 18.80 2.65
C GLY A 115 -8.04 19.03 2.03
N VAL A 116 -8.90 18.03 2.22
CA VAL A 116 -10.32 18.06 1.83
C VAL A 116 -11.19 17.95 3.08
N SER A 117 -12.48 18.25 2.94
CA SER A 117 -13.43 18.03 4.04
C SER A 117 -13.58 16.54 4.36
N ILE A 118 -13.91 16.22 5.61
CA ILE A 118 -14.17 14.84 6.06
C ILE A 118 -15.24 14.16 5.19
N GLY A 119 -16.28 14.89 4.78
CA GLY A 119 -17.32 14.37 3.89
C GLY A 119 -16.80 14.00 2.49
N THR A 120 -15.80 14.75 2.00
CA THR A 120 -15.14 14.45 0.72
C THR A 120 -14.29 13.20 0.83
N GLU A 121 -13.48 13.07 1.88
CA GLU A 121 -12.68 11.86 2.14
C GLU A 121 -13.56 10.61 2.28
N LYS A 122 -14.68 10.70 3.02
CA LYS A 122 -15.67 9.62 3.14
C LYS A 122 -16.28 9.25 1.79
N SER A 123 -16.58 10.24 0.94
CA SER A 123 -17.10 9.99 -0.41
C SER A 123 -16.09 9.23 -1.28
N TYR A 124 -14.80 9.57 -1.19
CA TYR A 124 -13.75 8.84 -1.90
C TYR A 124 -13.53 7.42 -1.36
N LYS A 125 -13.58 7.21 -0.04
CA LYS A 125 -13.58 5.87 0.55
C LYS A 125 -14.76 5.02 0.10
N THR A 126 -15.93 5.65 -0.06
CA THR A 126 -17.13 4.98 -0.56
C THR A 126 -16.96 4.53 -2.01
N ILE A 127 -16.51 5.39 -2.91
CA ILE A 127 -16.29 4.99 -4.32
C ILE A 127 -15.20 3.91 -4.44
N LYS A 128 -14.12 3.98 -3.64
CA LYS A 128 -13.11 2.91 -3.61
C LYS A 128 -13.75 1.56 -3.28
N ARG A 129 -14.62 1.49 -2.27
CA ARG A 129 -15.34 0.26 -1.92
C ARG A 129 -16.24 -0.21 -3.05
N LYS A 130 -16.91 0.71 -3.77
CA LYS A 130 -17.73 0.34 -4.95
C LYS A 130 -16.90 -0.22 -6.10
N ILE A 131 -15.68 0.29 -6.31
CA ILE A 131 -14.74 -0.28 -7.27
C ILE A 131 -14.35 -1.71 -6.85
N GLU A 132 -14.04 -1.91 -5.57
CA GLU A 132 -13.72 -3.24 -5.01
C GLU A 132 -14.88 -4.24 -5.14
N ASP A 133 -16.12 -3.80 -4.86
CA ASP A 133 -17.33 -4.61 -5.04
C ASP A 133 -17.53 -4.99 -6.52
N PHE A 134 -17.25 -4.06 -7.45
CA PHE A 134 -17.38 -4.29 -8.89
C PHE A 134 -16.28 -5.22 -9.46
N GLU A 135 -15.03 -5.08 -9.01
CA GLU A 135 -13.96 -6.05 -9.33
C GLU A 135 -14.34 -7.46 -8.87
N SER A 136 -14.94 -7.56 -7.68
CA SER A 136 -15.39 -8.84 -7.12
C SER A 136 -16.55 -9.44 -7.91
N TYR A 137 -17.49 -8.61 -8.38
CA TYR A 137 -18.64 -9.03 -9.20
C TYR A 137 -18.20 -9.55 -10.59
N THR A 138 -17.26 -8.85 -11.22
CA THR A 138 -16.74 -9.22 -12.55
C THR A 138 -15.64 -10.28 -12.49
N ASN A 139 -15.11 -10.55 -11.29
CA ASN A 139 -13.92 -11.37 -11.05
C ASN A 139 -12.71 -10.92 -11.89
N GLN A 140 -12.58 -9.60 -12.10
CA GLN A 140 -11.52 -9.00 -12.90
C GLN A 140 -10.90 -7.82 -12.16
N LYS A 141 -9.57 -7.72 -12.23
CA LYS A 141 -8.83 -6.57 -11.72
C LYS A 141 -8.83 -5.46 -12.76
N LEU A 142 -9.15 -4.25 -12.33
CA LEU A 142 -9.25 -3.11 -13.23
C LEU A 142 -7.93 -2.35 -13.30
N LEU A 143 -7.45 -2.12 -14.50
CA LEU A 143 -6.29 -1.26 -14.76
C LEU A 143 -6.76 0.16 -15.09
N LEU A 144 -6.01 1.17 -14.65
CA LEU A 144 -6.27 2.58 -14.94
C LEU A 144 -6.30 2.87 -16.43
N LYS A 145 -5.46 2.21 -17.22
CA LYS A 145 -5.39 2.38 -18.68
C LYS A 145 -6.64 1.88 -19.40
N ASP A 146 -7.38 0.95 -18.78
CA ASP A 146 -8.59 0.34 -19.34
C ASP A 146 -9.85 1.08 -18.86
N VAL A 147 -9.70 2.18 -18.10
CA VAL A 147 -10.83 3.02 -17.69
C VAL A 147 -11.26 3.90 -18.86
N ASP A 148 -12.27 3.44 -19.58
CA ASP A 148 -12.88 4.12 -20.70
C ASP A 148 -14.40 4.36 -20.49
N ILE A 149 -15.07 4.80 -21.56
CA ILE A 149 -16.53 5.03 -21.55
C ILE A 149 -17.29 3.72 -21.35
N VAL A 150 -16.79 2.60 -21.88
CA VAL A 150 -17.42 1.28 -21.77
C VAL A 150 -17.38 0.82 -20.32
N LEU A 151 -16.23 0.90 -19.66
CA LEU A 151 -16.09 0.55 -18.25
C LEU A 151 -16.96 1.45 -17.36
N ALA A 152 -17.06 2.74 -17.67
CA ALA A 152 -17.91 3.67 -16.93
C ALA A 152 -19.41 3.33 -17.06
N ASN A 153 -19.85 2.92 -18.26
CA ASN A 153 -21.22 2.46 -18.50
C ASN A 153 -21.49 1.15 -17.76
N ASN A 154 -20.63 0.14 -17.92
CA ASN A 154 -20.76 -1.15 -17.23
C ASN A 154 -20.77 -0.99 -15.70
N SER A 155 -19.96 -0.08 -15.17
CA SER A 155 -19.97 0.24 -13.74
C SER A 155 -21.28 0.91 -13.32
N SER A 156 -21.85 1.77 -14.17
CA SER A 156 -23.13 2.44 -13.91
C SER A 156 -24.29 1.44 -13.90
N ASP A 157 -24.30 0.52 -14.86
CA ASP A 157 -25.30 -0.54 -14.96
C ASP A 157 -25.21 -1.48 -13.75
N TYR A 158 -24.00 -1.89 -13.35
CA TYR A 158 -23.80 -2.65 -12.11
C TYR A 158 -24.35 -1.92 -10.88
N LEU A 159 -24.05 -0.63 -10.72
CA LEU A 159 -24.54 0.15 -9.59
C LEU A 159 -26.07 0.31 -9.60
N LYS A 160 -26.69 0.33 -10.79
CA LYS A 160 -28.14 0.45 -10.96
C LYS A 160 -28.83 -0.89 -10.72
N GLU A 161 -28.40 -1.94 -11.40
CA GLU A 161 -29.11 -3.22 -11.47
C GLU A 161 -28.77 -4.15 -10.31
N VAL A 162 -27.49 -4.18 -9.89
CA VAL A 162 -27.04 -5.08 -8.81
C VAL A 162 -27.12 -4.39 -7.46
N GLN A 163 -26.69 -3.13 -7.38
CA GLN A 163 -26.70 -2.39 -6.12
C GLN A 163 -27.94 -1.52 -5.89
N ASN A 164 -28.87 -1.47 -6.85
CA ASN A 164 -30.15 -0.75 -6.74
C ASN A 164 -29.99 0.72 -6.31
N LEU A 165 -28.96 1.39 -6.79
CA LEU A 165 -28.69 2.80 -6.46
C LEU A 165 -29.49 3.75 -7.36
N SER A 166 -29.86 4.90 -6.80
CA SER A 166 -30.50 5.98 -7.57
C SER A 166 -29.55 6.58 -8.60
N GLU A 167 -30.09 7.06 -9.73
CA GLU A 167 -29.30 7.68 -10.81
C GLU A 167 -28.47 8.88 -10.32
N ASN A 168 -29.01 9.67 -9.38
CA ASN A 168 -28.29 10.78 -8.76
C ASN A 168 -27.04 10.30 -7.99
N THR A 169 -27.16 9.18 -7.26
CA THR A 169 -26.05 8.57 -6.52
C THR A 169 -25.00 8.03 -7.49
N ILE A 170 -25.44 7.33 -8.54
CA ILE A 170 -24.56 6.77 -9.58
C ILE A 170 -23.78 7.90 -10.26
N GLY A 171 -24.46 8.94 -10.72
CA GLY A 171 -23.81 10.09 -11.37
C GLY A 171 -22.78 10.78 -10.45
N LYS A 172 -23.04 10.85 -9.14
CA LYS A 172 -22.06 11.35 -8.16
C LYS A 172 -20.84 10.44 -8.06
N TYR A 173 -21.04 9.12 -8.03
CA TYR A 173 -19.97 8.12 -7.93
C TYR A 173 -19.09 8.10 -9.18
N ILE A 174 -19.68 8.15 -10.37
CA ILE A 174 -18.94 8.24 -11.63
C ILE A 174 -18.11 9.53 -11.69
N LYS A 175 -18.63 10.67 -11.21
CA LYS A 175 -17.85 11.92 -11.10
C LYS A 175 -16.64 11.79 -10.17
N LEU A 176 -16.76 11.05 -9.06
CA LEU A 176 -15.66 10.80 -8.15
C LEU A 176 -14.62 9.88 -8.78
N LEU A 177 -15.04 8.79 -9.44
CA LEU A 177 -14.16 7.89 -10.19
C LEU A 177 -13.36 8.66 -11.25
N LYS A 178 -14.04 9.51 -12.04
CA LYS A 178 -13.38 10.38 -13.03
C LYS A 178 -12.35 11.30 -12.40
N SER A 179 -12.62 11.82 -11.20
CA SER A 179 -11.67 12.68 -10.48
C SER A 179 -10.39 11.94 -10.07
N ILE A 180 -10.50 10.65 -9.73
CA ILE A 180 -9.35 9.78 -9.43
C ILE A 180 -8.52 9.56 -10.71
N CYS A 181 -9.18 9.20 -11.82
CA CYS A 181 -8.49 8.92 -13.09
C CYS A 181 -7.78 10.16 -13.66
N LEU A 182 -8.40 11.34 -13.54
CA LEU A 182 -7.78 12.61 -13.93
C LEU A 182 -6.54 12.96 -13.09
N ASP A 183 -6.51 12.55 -11.83
CA ASP A 183 -5.32 12.71 -10.99
C ASP A 183 -4.19 11.79 -11.45
N ALA A 184 -4.54 10.53 -11.76
CA ALA A 184 -3.59 9.55 -12.30
C ALA A 184 -2.94 10.05 -13.59
N GLN A 185 -3.74 10.54 -14.53
CA GLN A 185 -3.25 11.09 -15.79
C GLN A 185 -2.27 12.26 -15.56
N LYS A 186 -2.59 13.17 -14.63
CA LYS A 186 -1.71 14.30 -14.30
C LYS A 186 -0.42 13.87 -13.64
N MET A 187 -0.46 12.85 -12.78
CA MET A 187 0.75 12.30 -12.19
C MET A 187 1.66 11.74 -13.28
N VAL A 188 1.15 10.86 -14.15
CA VAL A 188 1.92 10.25 -15.24
C VAL A 188 2.57 11.32 -16.13
N MET A 189 1.79 12.32 -16.59
CA MET A 189 2.33 13.43 -17.39
C MET A 189 3.42 14.22 -16.66
N ARG A 190 3.28 14.45 -15.35
CA ARG A 190 4.27 15.20 -14.56
C ARG A 190 5.59 14.44 -14.42
N TRP A 191 5.53 13.12 -14.25
CA TRP A 191 6.73 12.29 -14.19
C TRP A 191 7.47 12.28 -15.52
N GLN A 192 6.74 12.20 -16.64
CA GLN A 192 7.36 12.23 -17.96
C GLN A 192 8.14 13.53 -18.22
N ILE A 193 7.60 14.68 -17.83
CA ILE A 193 8.31 15.98 -17.95
C ILE A 193 9.58 16.03 -17.09
N ILE A 194 9.56 15.47 -15.88
CA ILE A 194 10.72 15.51 -14.96
C ILE A 194 11.85 14.57 -15.45
N PHE A 195 11.52 13.46 -16.10
CA PHE A 195 12.51 12.53 -16.64
C PHE A 195 13.06 12.94 -18.02
N GLU A 196 12.40 13.86 -18.72
CA GLU A 196 12.85 14.42 -20.01
C GLU A 196 13.64 15.75 -19.86
N MET A 197 13.84 16.24 -18.62
CA MET A 197 14.66 17.42 -18.29
C MET A 197 16.01 17.01 -17.70
#